data_AF-A0AAV2QCR9-F1
#
_entry.id   AF-A0AAV2QCR9-F1
#
_cell.length_a   1.000
_cell.length_b   1.000
_cell.length_c   1.000
_cell.angle_alpha   90.00
_cell.angle_beta   90.00
_cell.angle_gamma   90.00
#
_symmetry.space_group_name_H-M   'P 1'
#
loop_
_entity.id
_entity.type
_entity.pdbx_description
1 polymer ?
#
loop_
_entity_poly.entity_id
_entity_poly.type
_entity_poly.pdbx_seq_one_letter_code
_entity_poly.pdbx_strand_id
1 'polypeptide(L)'
;VVQHLPGVGQNLQDHPSIWNLAWTVAPGNSPNLFTYANPLAFTQYAKSKTGPLSAPFAMVGNAWMVGEEDPEWPELQFLMTSFTSGTDKGMLLHKIIGFTEE
;
A
#
# COMPACT_ATOMS: atom_id res chain seq x y z
N VAL A 1 -21.09 -24.28 26.77
CA VAL A 1 -19.92 -23.44 27.10
C VAL A 1 -18.88 -24.34 27.74
N VAL A 2 -17.69 -24.48 27.15
CA VAL A 2 -16.60 -25.32 27.72
C VAL A 2 -15.89 -24.58 28.86
N GLN A 3 -15.68 -23.27 28.73
CA GLN A 3 -15.17 -22.40 29.79
C GLN A 3 -15.66 -20.97 29.60
N HIS A 4 -15.97 -20.26 30.68
CA HIS A 4 -16.37 -18.86 30.64
C HIS A 4 -15.14 -17.95 30.73
N LEU A 5 -14.88 -17.20 29.68
CA LEU A 5 -13.80 -16.22 29.59
C LEU A 5 -14.38 -14.92 29.00
N PRO A 6 -14.70 -13.91 29.84
CA PRO A 6 -15.45 -12.73 29.40
C PRO A 6 -14.71 -11.86 28.37
N GLY A 7 -13.37 -11.97 28.30
CA GLY A 7 -12.56 -11.22 27.34
C GLY A 7 -12.45 -11.85 25.95
N VAL A 8 -12.98 -13.06 25.73
CA VAL A 8 -12.87 -13.73 24.42
C VAL A 8 -13.62 -12.91 23.35
N GLY A 9 -12.86 -12.40 22.38
CA GLY A 9 -13.39 -11.57 21.29
C GLY A 9 -13.56 -10.09 21.62
N GLN A 10 -13.19 -9.63 22.82
CA GLN A 10 -13.22 -8.22 23.18
C GLN A 10 -11.90 -7.52 22.82
N ASN A 11 -11.93 -6.18 22.75
CA ASN A 11 -10.77 -5.33 22.48
C ASN A 11 -10.06 -5.65 21.14
N LEU A 12 -10.85 -5.94 20.09
CA LEU A 12 -10.32 -5.98 18.73
C LEU A 12 -9.89 -4.56 18.34
N GLN A 13 -8.64 -4.42 17.92
CA GLN A 13 -8.08 -3.18 17.39
C GLN A 13 -7.69 -3.42 15.93
N ASP A 14 -7.82 -2.39 15.11
CA ASP A 14 -7.45 -2.39 13.70
C ASP A 14 -6.92 -1.01 13.31
N HIS A 15 -6.27 -0.91 12.15
CA HIS A 15 -5.73 0.32 11.61
C HIS A 15 -6.65 0.91 10.54
N PRO A 16 -7.53 1.88 10.88
CA PRO A 16 -8.31 2.58 9.88
C PRO A 16 -7.39 3.31 8.92
N SER A 17 -7.64 3.16 7.62
CA SER A 17 -6.77 3.70 6.57
C SER A 17 -7.59 4.52 5.58
N ILE A 18 -7.08 5.70 5.20
CA ILE A 18 -7.62 6.48 4.09
C ILE A 18 -6.85 6.10 2.83
N TRP A 19 -7.53 5.45 1.89
CA TRP A 19 -6.95 5.04 0.62
C TRP A 19 -7.27 6.03 -0.51
N ASN A 20 -6.42 6.10 -1.54
CA ASN A 20 -6.55 6.99 -2.72
C ASN A 20 -6.46 8.51 -2.48
N LEU A 21 -5.74 8.96 -1.45
CA LEU A 21 -5.22 10.34 -1.48
C LEU A 21 -4.13 10.42 -2.55
N ALA A 22 -4.49 10.97 -3.72
CA ALA A 22 -3.68 10.90 -4.93
C ALA A 22 -3.33 12.29 -5.47
N TRP A 23 -2.12 12.38 -6.03
CA TRP A 23 -1.63 13.58 -6.72
C TRP A 23 -1.03 13.18 -8.07
N THR A 24 -1.15 14.05 -9.07
CA THR A 24 -0.47 13.88 -10.35
C THR A 24 0.97 14.35 -10.24
N VAL A 25 1.91 13.51 -10.68
CA VAL A 25 3.34 13.87 -10.78
C VAL A 25 3.73 14.05 -12.24
N ALA A 26 4.74 14.89 -12.50
CA ALA A 26 5.27 15.03 -13.84
C ALA A 26 5.87 13.70 -14.35
N PRO A 27 5.78 13.41 -15.67
CA PRO A 27 6.30 12.17 -16.25
C PRO A 27 7.75 11.89 -15.84
N GLY A 28 8.05 10.63 -15.49
CA GLY A 28 9.38 10.20 -15.06
C GLY A 28 9.69 10.36 -13.57
N ASN A 29 8.83 11.03 -12.79
CA ASN A 29 9.06 11.24 -11.34
C ASN A 29 8.45 10.15 -10.45
N SER A 30 7.81 9.14 -11.01
CA SER A 30 7.26 8.00 -10.26
C SER A 30 7.27 6.74 -11.13
N PRO A 31 7.51 5.55 -10.56
CA PRO A 31 7.32 4.28 -11.25
C PRO A 31 5.90 4.15 -11.79
N ASN A 32 5.74 3.59 -12.98
CA ASN A 32 4.43 3.26 -13.53
C ASN A 32 4.35 1.77 -13.88
N LEU A 33 3.22 1.32 -14.41
CA LEU A 33 3.03 -0.09 -14.75
C LEU A 33 4.13 -0.63 -15.71
N PHE A 34 4.62 0.19 -16.63
CA PHE A 34 5.72 -0.18 -17.54
C PHE A 34 7.07 -0.28 -16.84
N THR A 35 7.28 0.43 -15.74
CA THR A 35 8.47 0.25 -14.89
C THR A 35 8.55 -1.18 -14.36
N TYR A 36 7.41 -1.74 -13.92
CA TYR A 36 7.33 -3.10 -13.38
C TYR A 36 7.27 -4.17 -14.48
N ALA A 37 6.69 -3.86 -15.64
CA ALA A 37 6.64 -4.77 -16.78
C ALA A 37 7.95 -4.83 -17.59
N ASN A 38 8.95 -4.01 -17.25
CA ASN A 38 10.22 -3.95 -17.97
C ASN A 38 11.02 -5.26 -17.80
N PRO A 39 11.42 -5.95 -18.89
CA PRO A 39 12.25 -7.17 -18.81
C PRO A 39 13.57 -7.01 -18.04
N LEU A 40 14.13 -5.79 -18.00
CA LEU A 40 15.32 -5.50 -17.19
C LEU A 40 15.01 -5.57 -15.69
N ALA A 41 13.81 -5.17 -15.26
CA ALA A 41 13.39 -5.31 -13.86
C ALA A 41 13.37 -6.77 -13.42
N PHE A 42 12.83 -7.66 -14.27
CA PHE A 42 12.87 -9.11 -14.02
C PHE A 42 14.29 -9.64 -13.93
N THR A 43 15.17 -9.21 -14.85
CA THR A 43 16.56 -9.65 -14.88
C THR A 43 17.32 -9.18 -13.63
N GLN A 44 17.15 -7.93 -13.21
CA GLN A 44 17.76 -7.37 -12.00
C GLN A 44 17.30 -8.13 -10.74
N TYR A 45 16.00 -8.40 -10.64
CA TYR A 45 15.47 -9.13 -9.51
C TYR A 45 15.91 -10.60 -9.49
N ALA A 46 15.93 -11.28 -10.65
CA ALA A 46 16.37 -12.66 -10.75
C ALA A 46 17.84 -12.83 -10.36
N LYS A 47 18.72 -11.93 -10.83
CA LYS A 47 20.17 -12.05 -10.64
C LYS A 47 20.66 -11.53 -9.28
N SER A 48 20.18 -10.37 -8.86
CA SER A 48 20.73 -9.66 -7.70
C SER A 48 19.70 -9.27 -6.65
N LYS A 49 18.41 -9.63 -6.84
CA LYS A 49 17.31 -9.21 -5.94
C LYS A 49 17.22 -7.68 -5.81
N THR A 50 17.59 -6.97 -6.87
CA THR A 50 17.51 -5.50 -6.96
C THR A 50 16.49 -5.08 -8.02
N GLY A 51 16.28 -3.77 -8.13
CA GLY A 51 15.36 -3.19 -9.11
C GLY A 51 13.94 -3.05 -8.57
N PRO A 52 12.98 -2.61 -9.40
CA PRO A 52 11.65 -2.21 -8.93
C PRO A 52 10.79 -3.39 -8.42
N LEU A 53 11.19 -4.64 -8.68
CA LEU A 53 10.51 -5.83 -8.17
C LEU A 53 11.06 -6.31 -6.82
N SER A 54 12.07 -5.63 -6.25
CA SER A 54 12.62 -5.99 -4.93
C SER A 54 11.84 -5.42 -3.75
N ALA A 55 10.80 -4.64 -4.01
CA ALA A 55 9.92 -4.04 -3.01
C ALA A 55 8.46 -4.45 -3.27
N PRO A 56 7.57 -4.35 -2.26
CA PRO A 56 6.13 -4.44 -2.46
C PRO A 56 5.66 -3.60 -3.65
N PHE A 57 4.68 -4.13 -4.39
CA PHE A 57 4.19 -3.52 -5.62
C PHE A 57 3.77 -2.06 -5.40
N ALA A 58 4.19 -1.17 -6.31
CA ALA A 58 3.91 0.26 -6.29
C ALA A 58 4.40 1.04 -5.06
N MET A 59 5.06 0.42 -4.08
CA MET A 59 5.54 1.14 -2.90
C MET A 59 6.72 2.04 -3.26
N VAL A 60 6.57 3.34 -3.01
CA VAL A 60 7.62 4.35 -3.25
C VAL A 60 8.14 4.98 -1.97
N GLY A 61 7.38 4.87 -0.87
CA GLY A 61 7.79 5.37 0.43
C GLY A 61 6.96 4.83 1.56
N ASN A 62 7.55 4.78 2.75
CA ASN A 62 6.88 4.49 4.00
C ASN A 62 7.48 5.41 5.07
N ALA A 63 6.63 6.14 5.77
CA ALA A 63 7.05 7.04 6.84
C ALA A 63 6.05 6.96 7.99
N TRP A 64 6.53 7.34 9.17
CA TRP A 64 5.74 7.37 10.40
C TRP A 64 5.83 8.75 11.02
N MET A 65 4.70 9.24 11.52
CA MET A 65 4.63 10.41 12.38
C MET A 65 4.46 9.92 13.81
N VAL A 66 5.32 10.41 14.70
CA VAL A 66 5.24 10.15 16.14
C VAL A 66 4.21 11.08 16.75
N GLY A 67 3.53 10.58 17.78
CA GLY A 67 2.53 11.33 18.51
C GLY A 67 3.10 12.39 19.42
N GLU A 68 2.24 13.32 19.85
CA GLU A 68 2.60 14.30 20.87
C GLU A 68 2.66 13.67 22.27
N GLU A 69 1.84 12.64 22.54
CA GLU A 69 1.74 12.01 23.86
C GLU A 69 2.81 10.94 24.10
N ASP A 70 3.11 10.12 23.10
CA ASP A 70 4.14 9.08 23.16
C ASP A 70 5.08 9.18 21.95
N PRO A 71 6.27 9.79 22.10
CA PRO A 71 7.23 9.92 21.02
C PRO A 71 7.91 8.59 20.64
N GLU A 72 7.76 7.52 21.44
CA GLU A 72 8.23 6.18 21.10
C GLU A 72 7.18 5.40 20.29
N TRP A 73 5.94 5.87 20.25
CA TRP A 73 4.85 5.20 19.56
C TRP A 73 4.37 5.99 18.32
N PRO A 74 4.39 5.38 17.13
CA PRO A 74 3.93 6.04 15.92
C PRO A 74 2.39 6.11 15.90
N GLU A 75 1.84 7.30 15.64
CA GLU A 75 0.39 7.52 15.56
C GLU A 75 -0.14 7.32 14.14
N LEU A 76 0.63 7.75 13.13
CA LEU A 76 0.18 7.77 11.74
C LEU A 76 1.22 7.20 10.79
N GLN A 77 0.79 6.24 9.96
CA GLN A 77 1.58 5.71 8.85
C GLN A 77 1.25 6.45 7.56
N PHE A 78 2.29 6.92 6.87
CA PHE A 78 2.21 7.37 5.48
C PHE A 78 2.77 6.28 4.58
N LEU A 79 1.89 5.48 3.99
CA LEU A 79 2.25 4.56 2.91
C LEU A 79 2.06 5.27 1.57
N MET A 80 3.15 5.58 0.88
CA MET A 80 3.13 6.22 -0.42
C MET A 80 3.25 5.17 -1.52
N THR A 81 2.31 5.19 -2.47
CA THR A 81 2.32 4.28 -3.61
C THR A 81 2.22 5.04 -4.93
N SER A 82 2.86 4.52 -5.97
CA SER A 82 2.77 5.05 -7.33
C SER A 82 1.52 4.61 -8.09
N PHE A 83 0.50 4.20 -7.34
CA PHE A 83 -0.68 3.55 -7.86
C PHE A 83 -1.94 4.13 -7.23
N THR A 84 -2.99 4.24 -8.02
CA THR A 84 -4.32 4.65 -7.57
C THR A 84 -5.36 3.68 -8.11
N SER A 85 -6.56 3.64 -7.53
CA SER A 85 -7.68 2.90 -8.11
C SER A 85 -8.02 3.34 -9.55
N GLY A 86 -7.67 4.57 -9.92
CA GLY A 86 -7.87 5.11 -11.25
C GLY A 86 -6.80 4.73 -12.28
N THR A 87 -5.76 3.97 -11.89
CA THR A 87 -4.59 3.67 -12.76
C THR A 87 -4.99 3.07 -14.10
N ASP A 88 -5.99 2.19 -14.11
CA ASP A 88 -6.45 1.48 -15.29
C ASP A 88 -7.74 2.07 -15.88
N LYS A 89 -8.14 3.26 -15.43
CA LYS A 89 -9.39 3.94 -15.84
C LYS A 89 -10.65 3.08 -15.63
N GLY A 90 -10.64 2.18 -14.65
CA GLY A 90 -11.79 1.34 -14.30
C GLY A 90 -11.94 0.08 -15.15
N MET A 91 -10.94 -0.33 -15.93
CA MET A 91 -11.07 -1.52 -16.81
C MET A 91 -11.09 -2.85 -16.05
N LEU A 92 -10.25 -3.02 -15.02
CA LEU A 92 -10.00 -4.29 -14.32
C LEU A 92 -9.99 -4.13 -12.80
N LEU A 93 -9.43 -3.04 -12.28
CA LEU A 93 -9.14 -2.86 -10.86
C LEU A 93 -10.38 -2.72 -10.00
N HIS A 94 -11.47 -2.12 -10.51
CA HIS A 94 -12.70 -1.95 -9.75
C HIS A 94 -13.23 -3.29 -9.20
N LYS A 95 -13.09 -4.38 -9.97
CA LYS A 95 -13.51 -5.73 -9.56
C LYS A 95 -12.65 -6.31 -8.44
N ILE A 96 -11.36 -6.00 -8.45
CA ILE A 96 -10.39 -6.52 -7.48
C ILE A 96 -10.55 -5.81 -6.14
N ILE A 97 -10.80 -4.50 -6.16
CA ILE A 97 -10.90 -3.65 -4.96
C ILE A 97 -12.32 -3.55 -4.41
N GLY A 98 -13.31 -4.15 -5.09
CA GLY A 98 -14.71 -4.20 -4.64
C GLY A 98 -15.49 -2.90 -4.84
N PHE A 99 -15.06 -2.03 -5.75
CA PHE A 99 -15.86 -0.87 -6.15
C PHE A 99 -16.98 -1.32 -7.08
N THR A 100 -18.20 -0.87 -6.77
CA THR A 100 -19.42 -1.14 -7.54
C THR A 100 -19.94 0.17 -8.14
N GLU A 101 -20.80 0.08 -9.15
CA GLU A 101 -21.53 1.26 -9.63
C GLU A 101 -22.41 1.82 -8.50
N GLU A 102 -22.44 3.13 -8.35
CA GLU A 102 -23.39 3.82 -7.45
C GLU A 102 -24.84 3.72 -7.96
#